data_AF-A0A524RRN5-F1
#
_entry.id   AF-A0A524RRN5-F1
#
_cell.length_a   1.000
_cell.length_b   1.000
_cell.length_c   1.000
_cell.angle_alpha   90.00
_cell.angle_beta   90.00
_cell.angle_gamma   90.00
#
_symmetry.space_group_name_H-M   'P 1'
#
loop_
_entity.id
_entity.type
_entity.pdbx_description
1 polymer ?
#
loop_
_entity_poly.entity_id
_entity_poly.type
_entity_poly.pdbx_seq_one_letter_code
_entity_poly.pdbx_strand_id
1 'polypeptide(L)'
;MTVTLPSHSTRPADGEGSVQVHQDDSLHIEEGALVLAVYGKGGIGKSTTSSNLSAAFSKLGKRVLQIGCDPKHDSTFTLTKCMVPTVIDTLEE
;
A
#
# COMPACT_ATOMS: atom_id res chain seq x y z
N MET A 1 28.95 -12.40 -36.31
CA MET A 1 28.79 -13.41 -35.25
C MET A 1 28.31 -12.69 -34.01
N THR A 2 27.00 -12.50 -33.88
CA THR A 2 26.42 -11.83 -32.72
C THR A 2 25.83 -12.92 -31.83
N VAL A 3 26.38 -13.06 -30.63
CA VAL A 3 25.96 -14.06 -29.65
C VAL A 3 24.62 -13.61 -29.06
N THR A 4 23.56 -14.38 -29.33
CA THR A 4 22.28 -14.29 -28.65
C THR A 4 22.43 -14.88 -27.25
N LEU A 5 22.19 -14.09 -26.20
CA LEU A 5 22.12 -14.58 -24.82
C LEU A 5 20.73 -15.16 -24.54
N PRO A 6 20.61 -16.28 -23.79
CA PRO A 6 19.37 -17.00 -23.61
C PRO A 6 18.41 -16.32 -22.64
N SER A 7 17.13 -16.51 -22.95
CA SER A 7 15.92 -16.09 -22.26
C SER A 7 15.69 -16.78 -20.91
N HIS A 8 14.93 -16.07 -20.06
CA HIS A 8 14.22 -16.52 -18.86
C HIS A 8 15.04 -16.87 -17.62
N SER A 9 15.24 -15.85 -16.78
CA SER A 9 15.24 -16.02 -15.32
C SER A 9 13.78 -16.19 -14.87
N THR A 10 13.40 -17.39 -14.47
CA THR A 10 12.14 -17.66 -13.75
C THR A 10 12.29 -17.11 -12.32
N ARG A 11 12.10 -15.80 -12.16
CA ARG A 11 11.78 -15.25 -10.85
C ARG A 11 10.36 -15.73 -10.50
N PRO A 12 10.10 -16.20 -9.26
CA PRO A 12 8.73 -16.42 -8.82
C PRO A 12 7.92 -15.15 -9.09
N ALA A 13 6.70 -15.30 -9.61
CA ALA A 13 5.83 -14.15 -9.80
C ALA A 13 5.54 -13.50 -8.43
N ASP A 14 5.44 -12.18 -8.40
CA ASP A 14 5.00 -11.47 -7.21
C ASP A 14 3.67 -12.08 -6.72
N GLY A 15 3.66 -12.61 -5.50
CA GLY A 15 2.42 -13.08 -4.87
C GLY A 15 2.09 -14.57 -4.96
N GLU A 16 3.00 -15.46 -5.38
CA GLU A 16 2.77 -16.90 -5.24
C GLU A 16 2.38 -17.28 -3.79
N GLY A 17 1.18 -17.86 -3.61
CA GLY A 17 0.63 -18.25 -2.30
C GLY A 17 -0.25 -17.21 -1.62
N SER A 18 -0.53 -16.07 -2.26
CA SER A 18 -1.40 -15.00 -1.71
C SER A 18 -2.52 -14.63 -2.68
N VAL A 19 -3.68 -14.24 -2.14
CA VAL A 19 -4.80 -13.72 -2.93
C VAL A 19 -4.37 -12.43 -3.64
N GLN A 20 -4.43 -12.42 -4.96
CA GLN A 20 -4.05 -11.25 -5.77
C GLN A 20 -5.29 -10.42 -6.13
N VAL A 21 -5.26 -9.14 -5.79
CA VAL A 21 -6.25 -8.17 -6.27
C VAL A 21 -5.81 -7.68 -7.64
N HIS A 22 -6.59 -8.01 -8.67
CA HIS A 22 -6.40 -7.44 -9.99
C HIS A 22 -6.95 -6.01 -9.97
N GLN A 23 -6.07 -5.02 -10.13
CA GLN A 23 -6.48 -3.63 -10.25
C GLN A 23 -7.27 -3.44 -11.55
N ASP A 24 -8.25 -2.54 -11.52
CA ASP A 24 -8.98 -2.13 -12.73
C ASP A 24 -8.00 -1.56 -13.75
N ASP A 25 -8.07 -2.02 -15.01
CA ASP A 25 -7.16 -1.60 -16.09
C ASP A 25 -7.20 -0.08 -16.34
N SER A 26 -8.29 0.60 -15.94
CA SER A 26 -8.41 2.06 -16.00
C SER A 26 -7.58 2.80 -14.94
N LEU A 27 -7.10 2.11 -13.90
CA LEU A 27 -6.18 2.65 -12.90
C LEU A 27 -4.75 2.63 -13.43
N HIS A 28 -4.48 3.43 -14.45
CA HIS A 28 -3.12 3.57 -14.95
C HIS A 28 -2.22 4.28 -13.92
N ILE A 29 -1.11 3.63 -13.56
CA ILE A 29 0.00 4.22 -12.80
C ILE A 29 1.11 4.56 -13.81
N GLU A 30 0.84 5.44 -14.77
CA GLU A 30 1.73 5.68 -15.92
C GLU A 30 3.07 6.32 -15.53
N GLU A 31 3.08 7.17 -14.50
CA GLU A 31 4.27 7.90 -14.01
C GLU A 31 4.81 7.36 -12.67
N GLY A 32 4.30 6.21 -12.20
CA GLY A 32 4.64 5.68 -10.88
C GLY A 32 3.88 6.36 -9.73
N ALA A 33 4.16 5.93 -8.51
CA ALA A 33 3.58 6.49 -7.29
C ALA A 33 4.69 6.95 -6.34
N LEU A 34 4.49 8.09 -5.67
CA LEU A 34 5.35 8.49 -4.57
C LEU A 34 5.06 7.60 -3.35
N VAL A 35 6.03 6.77 -2.97
CA VAL A 35 5.93 5.89 -1.80
C VAL A 35 6.59 6.54 -0.59
N LEU A 36 5.83 6.73 0.49
CA LEU A 36 6.30 7.32 1.74
C LEU A 36 6.17 6.30 2.88
N ALA A 37 7.28 6.05 3.60
CA ALA A 37 7.30 5.20 4.77
C ALA A 37 7.51 6.04 6.03
N VAL A 38 6.58 5.96 6.99
CA VAL A 38 6.58 6.77 8.21
C VAL A 38 6.94 5.90 9.42
N TYR A 39 8.12 6.15 9.99
CA TYR A 39 8.65 5.43 11.17
C TYR A 39 8.73 6.32 12.41
N GLY A 40 8.96 5.71 13.57
CA GLY A 40 9.07 6.41 14.85
C GLY A 40 8.56 5.58 16.03
N LYS A 41 8.88 6.06 17.24
CA LYS A 41 8.48 5.42 18.50
C LYS A 41 6.95 5.25 18.62
N GLY A 42 6.50 4.28 19.41
CA GLY A 42 5.09 4.15 19.80
C GLY A 42 4.57 5.46 20.42
N GLY A 43 3.39 5.90 19.97
CA GLY A 43 2.74 7.12 20.50
C GLY A 43 3.29 8.47 20.01
N ILE A 44 4.33 8.50 19.16
CA ILE A 44 4.91 9.78 18.69
C ILE A 44 4.04 10.55 17.70
N GLY A 45 2.94 9.95 17.22
CA GLY A 45 2.01 10.57 16.28
C GLY A 45 2.10 10.11 14.83
N LYS A 46 2.71 8.94 14.53
CA LYS A 46 2.80 8.39 13.16
C LYS A 46 1.45 8.31 12.44
N SER A 47 0.45 7.70 13.09
CA SER A 47 -0.92 7.57 12.56
C SER A 47 -1.59 8.93 12.32
N THR A 48 -1.35 9.88 13.22
CA THR A 48 -1.86 11.25 13.11
C THR A 48 -1.25 11.98 11.92
N THR A 49 0.08 11.91 11.75
CA THR A 49 0.78 12.56 10.65
C THR A 49 0.42 11.93 9.31
N SER A 50 0.44 10.59 9.22
CA SER A 50 0.08 9.87 7.98
C SER A 50 -1.34 10.17 7.52
N SER A 51 -2.32 10.13 8.43
CA SER A 51 -3.73 10.44 8.10
C SER A 51 -3.91 11.87 7.58
N ASN A 52 -3.30 12.85 8.24
CA ASN A 52 -3.40 14.24 7.79
C ASN A 52 -2.66 14.48 6.46
N LEU A 53 -1.52 13.82 6.25
CA LEU A 53 -0.79 13.87 4.98
C LEU A 53 -1.63 13.27 3.84
N SER A 54 -2.28 12.13 4.08
CA SER A 54 -3.17 11.51 3.11
C SER A 54 -4.37 12.40 2.77
N ALA A 55 -4.99 13.00 3.77
CA ALA A 55 -6.08 13.96 3.57
C ALA A 55 -5.63 15.21 2.80
N ALA A 56 -4.41 15.70 3.07
CA ALA A 56 -3.85 16.84 2.37
C ALA A 56 -3.59 16.52 0.89
N PHE A 57 -2.96 15.38 0.58
CA PHE A 57 -2.73 14.95 -0.81
C PHE A 57 -4.04 14.73 -1.56
N SER A 58 -5.06 14.17 -0.92
CA SER A 58 -6.39 14.04 -1.50
C SER A 58 -7.00 15.40 -1.85
N LYS A 59 -6.89 16.40 -0.96
CA LYS A 59 -7.33 17.78 -1.23
C LYS A 59 -6.56 18.46 -2.36
N LEU A 60 -5.33 18.04 -2.64
CA LEU A 60 -4.52 18.48 -3.77
C LEU A 60 -4.84 17.71 -5.07
N GLY A 61 -5.91 16.92 -5.10
CA GLY A 61 -6.37 16.17 -6.28
C GLY A 61 -5.55 14.91 -6.56
N LYS A 62 -4.76 14.43 -5.60
CA LYS A 62 -4.00 13.17 -5.75
C LYS A 62 -4.83 11.99 -5.28
N ARG A 63 -4.69 10.85 -5.98
CA ARG A 63 -5.14 9.56 -5.47
C ARG A 63 -4.16 9.09 -4.40
N VAL A 64 -4.66 8.66 -3.25
CA VAL A 64 -3.83 8.29 -2.10
C VAL A 64 -4.25 6.93 -1.56
N LEU A 65 -3.27 6.08 -1.30
CA LEU A 65 -3.44 4.82 -0.58
C LEU A 65 -2.63 4.91 0.72
N GLN A 66 -3.31 4.80 1.87
CA GLN A 66 -2.67 4.72 3.17
C GLN A 66 -2.74 3.28 3.69
N ILE A 67 -1.58 2.69 3.97
CA ILE A 67 -1.47 1.33 4.50
C ILE A 67 -1.01 1.41 5.96
N GLY A 68 -1.79 0.80 6.85
CA GLY A 68 -1.44 0.67 8.26
C GLY A 68 -0.58 -0.55 8.53
N CYS A 69 0.66 -0.34 8.98
CA CYS A 69 1.60 -1.42 9.32
C CYS A 69 1.98 -1.41 10.81
N ASP A 70 0.98 -1.28 11.69
CA ASP A 70 1.17 -1.28 13.15
C ASP A 70 0.15 -2.26 13.77
N PRO A 71 0.58 -3.14 14.70
CA PRO A 71 -0.34 -4.08 15.37
C PRO A 71 -1.46 -3.38 16.15
N LYS A 72 -1.35 -2.09 16.44
CA LYS A 72 -2.43 -1.28 17.03
C LYS A 72 -3.60 -1.03 16.07
N HIS A 73 -3.41 -1.24 14.76
CA HIS A 73 -4.44 -1.21 13.72
C HIS A 73 -5.34 0.06 13.65
N ASP A 74 -4.94 1.16 14.30
CA ASP A 74 -5.70 2.43 14.37
C ASP A 74 -5.22 3.51 13.39
N SER A 75 -4.32 3.15 12.46
CA SER A 75 -3.63 4.13 11.61
C SER A 75 -4.58 4.92 10.69
N THR A 76 -5.64 4.28 10.20
CA THR A 76 -6.61 4.85 9.25
C THR A 76 -7.89 5.34 9.95
N PHE A 77 -8.02 5.13 11.26
CA PHE A 77 -9.24 5.42 12.03
C PHE A 77 -9.73 6.86 11.84
N THR A 78 -8.81 7.82 11.82
CA THR A 78 -9.20 9.24 11.69
C THR A 78 -9.75 9.59 10.30
N LEU A 79 -9.42 8.81 9.27
CA LEU A 79 -9.91 8.94 7.90
C LEU A 79 -11.25 8.23 7.71
N THR A 80 -11.37 6.99 8.18
CA THR A 80 -12.55 6.13 7.99
C THR A 80 -13.65 6.35 9.03
N LYS A 81 -13.30 6.93 10.18
CA LYS A 81 -14.16 7.09 11.38
C LYS A 81 -14.65 5.78 11.99
N CYS A 82 -14.09 4.65 11.56
CA CYS A 82 -14.39 3.32 12.06
C CYS A 82 -13.14 2.43 11.98
N MET A 83 -13.14 1.34 12.72
CA MET A 83 -12.13 0.29 12.56
C MET A 83 -12.49 -0.51 11.31
N VAL A 84 -11.70 -0.36 10.26
CA VAL A 84 -11.83 -1.20 9.06
C VAL A 84 -11.33 -2.60 9.36
N PRO A 85 -11.92 -3.65 8.75
CA PRO A 85 -11.38 -5.00 8.83
C PRO A 85 -9.90 -5.00 8.47
N THR A 86 -9.08 -5.61 9.33
CA THR A 86 -7.65 -5.76 9.07
C THR A 86 -7.42 -6.86 8.05
N VAL A 87 -6.22 -6.90 7.47
CA VAL A 87 -5.83 -7.98 6.57
C VAL A 87 -5.90 -9.34 7.28
N ILE A 88 -5.58 -9.39 8.58
CA ILE A 88 -5.67 -10.64 9.35
C ILE A 88 -7.12 -11.08 9.48
N ASP A 89 -8.03 -10.16 9.84
CA ASP A 89 -9.46 -10.49 9.98
C ASP A 89 -10.02 -11.11 8.69
N THR A 90 -9.64 -10.57 7.52
CA THR A 90 -10.10 -11.07 6.21
C THR A 90 -9.49 -12.41 5.82
N LEU A 91 -8.30 -12.75 6.33
CA LEU A 91 -7.64 -14.03 6.02
C LEU A 91 -8.09 -15.17 6.95
N GLU A 92 -8.76 -14.85 8.06
CA GLU A 92 -9.35 -15.82 8.99
C GLU A 92 -10.78 -16.25 8.60
N GLU A 93 -11.41 -15.57 7.64
CA GLU A 93 -12.69 -15.93 7.01
C GLU A 93 -12.53 -17.00 5.92
#